data_AF-A0AA39C5G5-F1
#
_entry.id   AF-A0AA39C5G5-F1
#
_cell.length_a   1.000
_cell.length_b   1.000
_cell.length_c   1.000
_cell.angle_alpha   90.00
_cell.angle_beta   90.00
_cell.angle_gamma   90.00
#
_symmetry.space_group_name_H-M   'P 1'
#
loop_
_entity.id
_entity.type
_entity.pdbx_description
1 polymer ?
#
loop_
_entity_poly.entity_id
_entity_poly.type
_entity_poly.pdbx_seq_one_letter_code
_entity_poly.pdbx_strand_id
1 'polypeptide(L)'
;MISEEIPGNFRTLWLKYTTSSDPHQVFFKEHSVRNQDPECPKGKTLFVLNVPPYVNLKLLKAVFHQNCGPVKFAKFQSGRPKGGFKIAFIVFMRESSLEKALTLKKDVTFVLNTEENPCILGIQQWCKEYNSTVVQNEKELKSTIEKYMESYDSKVEAKLTANVEEEENDGWTTVSSKKKRGQFAPVRKESTIEKIQTVEERKNKKKQLLNFYTFQIRESKKQHLAELRKKFELDKQKLQQLKAKRTFKPFV
;
A
#
# COMPACT_ATOMS: atom_id res chain seq x y z
N MET A 1 -27.35 -9.68 39.61
CA MET A 1 -28.23 -9.72 38.42
C MET A 1 -27.86 -8.56 37.53
N ILE A 2 -27.12 -8.81 36.46
CA ILE A 2 -27.00 -7.87 35.33
C ILE A 2 -27.07 -8.77 34.09
N SER A 3 -28.29 -9.00 33.60
CA SER A 3 -28.50 -9.53 32.26
C SER A 3 -28.36 -8.37 31.29
N GLU A 4 -27.13 -7.99 30.99
CA GLU A 4 -26.85 -7.14 29.84
C GLU A 4 -27.10 -8.00 28.60
N GLU A 5 -28.21 -7.72 27.92
CA GLU A 5 -28.50 -8.30 26.61
C GLU A 5 -27.45 -7.79 25.62
N ILE A 6 -26.44 -8.64 25.37
CA ILE A 6 -25.40 -8.35 24.40
C ILE A 6 -26.08 -8.27 23.02
N PRO A 7 -25.96 -7.14 22.30
CA PRO A 7 -26.58 -6.99 21.00
C PRO A 7 -25.92 -7.93 19.98
N GLY A 8 -26.72 -8.78 19.36
CA GLY A 8 -26.27 -9.85 18.47
C GLY A 8 -26.09 -11.17 19.21
N ASN A 9 -26.33 -12.29 18.52
CA ASN A 9 -26.35 -13.67 19.04
C ASN A 9 -24.97 -14.15 19.57
N PHE A 10 -24.40 -13.44 20.53
CA PHE A 10 -23.11 -13.67 21.14
C PHE A 10 -23.26 -14.39 22.47
N ARG A 11 -22.36 -15.35 22.71
CA ARG A 11 -22.18 -16.05 23.98
C ARG A 11 -20.96 -15.47 24.69
N THR A 12 -20.94 -15.64 26.01
CA THR A 12 -19.89 -15.10 26.88
C THR A 12 -19.04 -16.22 27.47
N LEU A 13 -17.75 -15.95 27.57
CA LEU A 13 -16.71 -16.79 28.15
C LEU A 13 -15.85 -15.93 29.05
N TRP A 14 -15.37 -16.47 30.16
CA TRP A 14 -14.40 -15.79 31.01
C TRP A 14 -12.99 -16.36 30.76
N LEU A 15 -12.02 -15.48 30.51
CA LEU A 15 -10.61 -15.84 30.40
C LEU A 15 -9.84 -15.37 31.62
N LYS A 16 -9.08 -16.25 32.26
CA LYS A 16 -8.15 -15.90 33.32
C LYS A 16 -6.72 -16.15 32.86
N TYR A 17 -5.81 -15.25 33.20
CA TYR A 17 -4.38 -15.49 32.98
C TYR A 17 -3.88 -16.62 33.90
N THR A 18 -4.09 -16.48 35.20
CA THR A 18 -3.78 -17.46 36.25
C THR A 18 -5.03 -17.67 37.12
N THR A 19 -5.07 -18.73 37.92
CA THR A 19 -6.16 -18.96 38.89
C THR A 19 -6.46 -17.75 39.79
N SER A 20 -5.42 -17.00 40.16
CA SER A 20 -5.48 -15.79 40.99
C SER A 20 -5.79 -14.50 40.24
N SER A 21 -5.74 -14.48 38.91
CA SER A 21 -5.96 -13.25 38.14
C SER A 21 -7.44 -12.95 37.94
N ASP A 22 -7.76 -11.67 37.77
CA ASP A 22 -9.11 -11.25 37.43
C ASP A 22 -9.56 -11.81 36.06
N PRO A 23 -10.81 -12.26 35.94
CA PRO A 23 -11.34 -12.79 34.70
C PRO A 23 -11.66 -11.67 33.70
N HIS A 24 -11.25 -11.85 32.46
CA HIS A 24 -11.60 -11.01 31.33
C HIS A 24 -12.70 -11.65 30.49
N GLN A 25 -13.79 -10.93 30.26
CA GLN A 25 -14.92 -11.46 29.49
C GLN A 25 -14.65 -11.40 27.99
N VAL A 26 -14.90 -12.50 27.29
CA VAL A 26 -14.77 -12.64 25.84
C VAL A 26 -16.11 -13.01 25.26
N PHE A 27 -16.43 -12.46 24.09
CA PHE A 27 -17.68 -12.73 23.38
C PHE A 27 -17.42 -13.58 22.15
N PHE A 28 -18.24 -14.58 21.90
CA PHE A 28 -18.06 -15.45 20.75
C PHE A 28 -19.38 -15.83 20.10
N LYS A 29 -19.33 -16.12 18.80
CA LYS A 29 -20.45 -16.64 18.01
C LYS A 29 -19.95 -17.46 16.84
N GLU A 30 -20.84 -18.17 16.17
CA GLU A 30 -20.50 -18.76 14.89
C GLU A 30 -20.12 -17.68 13.86
N HIS A 31 -19.06 -17.93 13.11
CA HIS A 31 -18.68 -17.06 12.01
C HIS A 31 -19.59 -17.30 10.79
N SER A 32 -20.43 -16.31 10.49
CA SER A 32 -21.30 -16.31 9.31
C SER A 32 -21.15 -15.00 8.54
N VAL A 33 -20.68 -15.09 7.30
CA VAL A 33 -20.56 -13.98 6.35
C VAL A 33 -21.16 -14.39 5.01
N ARG A 34 -21.71 -13.42 4.27
CA ARG A 34 -22.31 -13.64 2.94
C ARG A 34 -21.29 -14.18 1.95
N ASN A 35 -20.13 -13.53 1.85
CA ASN A 35 -18.98 -13.99 1.08
C ASN A 35 -18.01 -14.68 2.02
N GLN A 36 -17.74 -15.95 1.77
CA GLN A 36 -17.02 -16.79 2.71
C GLN A 36 -15.60 -17.05 2.23
N ASP A 37 -14.63 -16.81 3.10
CA ASP A 37 -13.24 -17.13 2.82
C ASP A 37 -13.04 -18.66 2.90
N PRO A 38 -12.32 -19.28 1.94
CA PRO A 38 -12.05 -20.72 1.96
C PRO A 38 -11.22 -21.15 3.19
N GLU A 39 -10.45 -20.22 3.78
CA GLU A 39 -9.74 -20.44 5.03
C GLU A 39 -10.68 -20.55 6.25
N CYS A 40 -11.84 -19.88 6.22
CA CYS A 40 -12.78 -19.77 7.34
C CYS A 40 -14.17 -20.35 6.97
N PRO A 41 -14.28 -21.69 6.83
CA PRO A 41 -15.52 -22.34 6.42
C PRO A 41 -16.66 -22.19 7.45
N LYS A 42 -17.90 -22.17 6.95
CA LYS A 42 -19.17 -22.13 7.71
C LYS A 42 -19.28 -23.41 8.53
N GLY A 43 -19.88 -23.36 9.72
CA GLY A 43 -20.02 -24.53 10.61
C GLY A 43 -18.74 -25.03 11.29
N LYS A 44 -17.56 -24.49 10.95
CA LYS A 44 -16.28 -24.86 11.61
C LYS A 44 -15.53 -23.69 12.23
N THR A 45 -15.95 -22.46 11.95
CA THR A 45 -15.25 -21.26 12.36
C THR A 45 -15.98 -20.54 13.47
N LEU A 46 -15.28 -20.31 14.57
CA LEU A 46 -15.73 -19.52 15.70
C LEU A 46 -15.20 -18.09 15.58
N PHE A 47 -16.10 -17.12 15.69
CA PHE A 47 -15.79 -15.71 15.73
C PHE A 47 -15.70 -15.25 17.18
N VAL A 48 -14.57 -14.68 17.56
CA VAL A 48 -14.27 -14.28 18.95
C VAL A 48 -13.92 -12.79 18.98
N LEU A 49 -14.65 -12.04 19.80
CA LEU A 49 -14.48 -10.62 20.08
C LEU A 49 -13.91 -10.41 21.48
N ASN A 50 -13.35 -9.22 21.69
CA ASN A 50 -12.84 -8.79 22.98
C ASN A 50 -11.61 -9.58 23.46
N VAL A 51 -10.75 -10.04 22.55
CA VAL A 51 -9.55 -10.82 22.92
C VAL A 51 -8.47 -9.89 23.50
N PRO A 52 -7.99 -10.13 24.74
CA PRO A 52 -6.98 -9.28 25.36
C PRO A 52 -5.69 -9.15 24.54
N PRO A 53 -4.96 -8.02 24.63
CA PRO A 53 -3.77 -7.77 23.81
C PRO A 53 -2.64 -8.76 24.10
N TYR A 54 -2.58 -9.27 25.33
CA TYR A 54 -1.59 -10.21 25.84
C TYR A 54 -1.83 -11.66 25.39
N VAL A 55 -2.99 -11.97 24.81
CA VAL A 55 -3.30 -13.33 24.33
C VAL A 55 -2.70 -13.53 22.93
N ASN A 56 -1.83 -14.53 22.81
CA ASN A 56 -1.23 -14.93 21.54
C ASN A 56 -2.07 -16.00 20.83
N LEU A 57 -1.92 -16.12 19.51
CA LEU A 57 -2.63 -17.14 18.71
C LEU A 57 -2.35 -18.57 19.18
N LYS A 58 -1.12 -18.85 19.62
CA LYS A 58 -0.71 -20.16 20.14
C LYS A 58 -1.51 -20.52 21.40
N LEU A 59 -1.65 -19.57 22.33
CA LEU A 59 -2.39 -19.76 23.58
C LEU A 59 -3.89 -19.94 23.31
N LEU A 60 -4.46 -19.09 22.46
CA LEU A 60 -5.86 -19.20 22.07
C LEU A 60 -6.15 -20.55 21.42
N LYS A 61 -5.25 -21.01 20.52
CA LYS A 61 -5.35 -22.34 19.92
C LYS A 61 -5.30 -23.46 20.97
N ALA A 62 -4.35 -23.40 21.91
CA ALA A 62 -4.18 -24.42 22.94
C ALA A 62 -5.41 -24.53 23.87
N VAL A 63 -5.91 -23.39 24.35
CA VAL A 63 -7.04 -23.33 25.28
C VAL A 63 -8.32 -23.87 24.63
N PHE A 64 -8.64 -23.43 23.42
CA PHE A 64 -9.81 -23.98 22.71
C PHE A 64 -9.61 -25.43 22.29
N HIS A 65 -8.37 -25.88 22.06
CA HIS A 65 -8.06 -27.28 21.80
C HIS A 65 -8.36 -28.17 23.00
N GLN A 66 -7.91 -27.77 24.20
CA GLN A 66 -8.12 -28.51 25.45
C GLN A 66 -9.61 -28.56 25.84
N ASN A 67 -10.35 -27.45 25.69
CA ASN A 67 -11.72 -27.36 26.19
C ASN A 67 -12.80 -27.77 25.17
N CYS A 68 -12.61 -27.51 23.87
CA CYS A 68 -13.66 -27.69 22.85
C CYS A 68 -13.35 -28.80 21.84
N GLY A 69 -12.08 -29.17 21.66
CA GLY A 69 -11.62 -30.20 20.73
C GLY A 69 -10.66 -29.67 19.66
N PRO A 70 -10.26 -30.52 18.69
CA PRO A 70 -9.11 -30.23 17.82
C PRO A 70 -9.29 -28.98 16.94
N VAL A 71 -8.38 -28.02 17.13
CA VAL A 71 -8.30 -26.75 16.38
C VAL A 71 -7.29 -26.85 15.23
N LYS A 72 -7.70 -26.49 14.00
CA LYS A 72 -6.83 -26.44 12.81
C LYS A 72 -5.84 -25.28 12.95
N PHE A 73 -6.35 -24.04 13.02
CA PHE A 73 -5.56 -22.84 13.27
C PHE A 73 -6.42 -21.72 13.86
N ALA A 74 -5.76 -20.69 14.39
CA ALA A 74 -6.37 -19.45 14.86
C ALA A 74 -5.74 -18.27 14.11
N LYS A 75 -6.54 -17.27 13.77
CA LYS A 75 -6.13 -16.08 13.00
C LYS A 75 -6.70 -14.83 13.65
N PHE A 76 -5.91 -13.77 13.77
CA PHE A 76 -6.44 -12.46 14.15
C PHE A 76 -6.95 -11.74 12.90
N GLN A 77 -8.00 -10.94 13.06
CA GLN A 77 -8.47 -10.09 11.99
C GLN A 77 -7.37 -9.14 11.52
N SER A 78 -7.17 -9.08 10.21
CA SER A 78 -6.22 -8.15 9.59
C SER A 78 -6.71 -6.70 9.78
N GLY A 79 -5.84 -5.85 10.32
CA GLY A 79 -6.14 -4.44 10.61
C GLY A 79 -6.26 -4.16 12.11
N ARG A 80 -5.92 -2.93 12.52
CA ARG A 80 -6.15 -2.51 13.91
C ARG A 80 -7.67 -2.32 14.12
N PRO A 81 -8.26 -2.87 15.20
CA PRO A 81 -9.65 -2.60 15.52
C PRO A 81 -9.86 -1.08 15.71
N LYS A 82 -10.95 -0.54 15.15
CA LYS A 82 -11.34 0.86 15.31
C LYS A 82 -11.92 1.05 16.71
N GLY A 83 -11.05 1.09 17.71
CA GLY A 83 -11.42 1.05 19.13
C GLY A 83 -11.67 -0.39 19.61
N GLY A 84 -11.14 -0.71 20.78
CA GLY A 84 -11.34 -2.00 21.44
C GLY A 84 -10.24 -3.03 21.24
N PHE A 85 -10.52 -4.22 21.75
CA PHE A 85 -9.62 -5.37 21.81
C PHE A 85 -9.56 -6.15 20.48
N LYS A 86 -8.63 -7.09 20.38
CA LYS A 86 -8.40 -7.87 19.15
C LYS A 86 -9.61 -8.77 18.85
N ILE A 87 -9.80 -9.06 17.57
CA ILE A 87 -10.80 -10.00 17.05
C ILE A 87 -10.07 -11.23 16.51
N ALA A 88 -10.55 -12.42 16.85
CA ALA A 88 -9.96 -13.67 16.43
C ALA A 88 -10.97 -14.60 15.74
N PHE A 89 -10.47 -15.38 14.79
CA PHE A 89 -11.16 -16.47 14.13
C PHE A 89 -10.47 -17.77 14.51
N ILE A 90 -11.23 -18.72 15.03
CA ILE A 90 -10.74 -20.05 15.43
C ILE A 90 -11.40 -21.08 14.53
N VAL A 91 -10.60 -21.80 13.75
CA VAL A 91 -11.10 -22.81 12.81
C VAL A 91 -10.88 -24.19 13.41
N PHE A 92 -11.97 -24.88 13.74
CA PHE A 92 -11.93 -26.25 14.23
C PHE A 92 -11.73 -27.25 13.09
N MET A 93 -11.17 -28.42 13.42
CA MET A 93 -11.08 -29.54 12.48
C MET A 93 -12.43 -30.21 12.23
N ARG A 94 -13.29 -30.26 13.27
CA ARG A 94 -14.59 -30.94 13.27
C ARG A 94 -15.70 -29.94 13.60
N GLU A 95 -16.88 -30.12 13.01
CA GLU A 95 -18.09 -29.31 13.27
C GLU A 95 -18.61 -29.54 14.70
N SER A 96 -18.51 -30.78 15.19
CA SER A 96 -18.86 -31.11 16.57
C SER A 96 -18.04 -30.35 17.61
N SER A 97 -16.81 -29.94 17.30
CA SER A 97 -16.01 -29.07 18.18
C SER A 97 -16.57 -27.65 18.22
N LEU A 98 -17.12 -27.14 17.11
CA LEU A 98 -17.79 -25.84 17.08
C LEU A 98 -19.09 -25.90 17.89
N GLU A 99 -19.89 -26.94 17.71
CA GLU A 99 -21.12 -27.13 18.49
C GLU A 99 -20.81 -27.18 19.98
N LYS A 100 -19.78 -27.93 20.39
CA LYS A 100 -19.30 -27.94 21.79
C LYS A 100 -18.93 -26.55 22.28
N ALA A 101 -18.15 -25.80 21.50
CA ALA A 101 -17.77 -24.43 21.83
C ALA A 101 -19.00 -23.52 21.97
N LEU A 102 -20.01 -23.68 21.11
CA LEU A 102 -21.26 -22.93 21.20
C LEU A 102 -22.04 -23.36 22.46
N THR A 103 -22.15 -24.65 22.78
CA THR A 103 -22.90 -25.16 23.95
C THR A 103 -22.29 -24.83 25.32
N LEU A 104 -21.13 -24.16 25.38
CA LEU A 104 -20.52 -23.73 26.63
C LEU A 104 -21.47 -22.85 27.46
N LYS A 105 -21.50 -23.11 28.78
CA LYS A 105 -22.26 -22.31 29.75
C LYS A 105 -21.59 -20.95 29.96
N LYS A 106 -22.37 -19.95 30.36
CA LYS A 106 -21.91 -18.56 30.58
C LYS A 106 -20.84 -18.44 31.68
N ASP A 107 -20.82 -19.36 32.63
CA ASP A 107 -19.94 -19.32 33.81
C ASP A 107 -18.62 -20.08 33.62
N VAL A 108 -18.34 -20.58 32.41
CA VAL A 108 -17.10 -21.30 32.14
C VAL A 108 -15.93 -20.34 32.09
N THR A 109 -14.92 -20.63 32.90
CA THR A 109 -13.64 -19.91 32.94
C THR A 109 -12.54 -20.73 32.31
N PHE A 110 -11.82 -20.18 31.32
CA PHE A 110 -10.62 -20.79 30.79
C PHE A 110 -9.37 -20.14 31.38
N VAL A 111 -8.44 -20.97 31.83
CA VAL A 111 -7.13 -20.52 32.35
C VAL A 111 -6.11 -20.60 31.22
N LEU A 112 -5.43 -19.49 30.95
CA LEU A 112 -4.51 -19.36 29.82
C LEU A 112 -3.11 -19.88 30.16
N ASN A 113 -2.63 -19.62 31.37
CA ASN A 113 -1.31 -20.04 31.82
C ASN A 113 -1.40 -21.45 32.43
N THR A 114 -1.03 -22.45 31.65
CA THR A 114 -0.93 -23.85 32.07
C THR A 114 0.53 -24.31 32.04
N GLU A 115 0.86 -25.34 32.81
CA GLU A 115 2.23 -25.89 32.85
C GLU A 115 2.69 -26.38 31.47
N GLU A 116 1.77 -26.88 30.65
CA GLU A 116 2.02 -27.30 29.27
C GLU A 116 2.30 -26.12 28.33
N ASN A 117 1.73 -24.94 28.61
CA ASN A 117 1.82 -23.75 27.75
C ASN A 117 2.03 -22.49 28.60
N PRO A 118 3.27 -22.24 29.09
CA PRO A 118 3.55 -21.06 29.89
C PRO A 118 3.36 -19.79 29.05
N CYS A 119 2.49 -18.91 29.54
CA CYS A 119 2.30 -17.59 28.95
C CYS A 119 3.26 -16.61 29.63
N ILE A 120 4.14 -15.98 28.86
CA ILE A 120 5.12 -15.01 29.37
C ILE A 120 4.60 -13.63 29.03
N LEU A 121 4.40 -12.80 30.05
CA LEU A 121 3.86 -11.44 29.93
C LEU A 121 4.80 -10.38 30.51
N GLY A 122 4.52 -9.11 30.16
CA GLY A 122 5.17 -7.94 30.74
C GLY A 122 6.65 -7.84 30.39
N ILE A 123 7.48 -7.53 31.38
CA ILE A 123 8.91 -7.28 31.20
C ILE A 123 9.61 -8.48 30.57
N GLN A 124 9.30 -9.71 31.01
CA GLN A 124 9.92 -10.91 30.46
C GLN A 124 9.61 -11.10 28.97
N GLN A 125 8.38 -10.78 28.56
CA GLN A 125 7.99 -10.82 27.15
C GLN A 125 8.78 -9.76 26.36
N TRP A 126 8.81 -8.52 26.85
CA TRP A 126 9.52 -7.43 26.19
C TRP A 126 11.03 -7.66 26.09
N CYS A 127 11.65 -8.24 27.13
CA CYS A 127 13.05 -8.65 27.07
C CYS A 127 13.28 -9.71 25.98
N LYS A 128 12.39 -10.71 25.88
CA LYS A 128 12.49 -11.72 24.81
C LYS A 128 12.30 -11.12 23.42
N GLU A 129 11.31 -10.26 23.25
CA GLU A 129 11.05 -9.56 21.98
C GLU A 129 12.26 -8.70 21.60
N TYR A 130 12.77 -7.88 22.52
CA TYR A 130 13.97 -7.07 22.32
C TYR A 130 15.19 -7.92 21.94
N ASN A 131 15.45 -8.99 22.69
CA ASN A 131 16.56 -9.89 22.41
C ASN A 131 16.41 -10.62 21.07
N SER A 132 15.18 -10.85 20.59
CA SER A 132 14.92 -11.43 19.28
C SER A 132 15.11 -10.44 18.12
N THR A 133 14.89 -9.14 18.35
CA THR A 133 15.25 -8.09 17.37
C THR A 133 16.75 -7.93 17.22
N VAL A 134 17.51 -8.19 18.27
CA VAL A 134 18.97 -8.27 18.18
C VAL A 134 19.31 -9.56 17.45
N VAL A 135 19.90 -9.46 16.25
CA VAL A 135 20.25 -10.61 15.43
C VAL A 135 21.31 -11.45 16.16
N GLN A 136 20.87 -12.56 16.76
CA GLN A 136 21.76 -13.45 17.53
C GLN A 136 22.59 -14.36 16.60
N ASN A 137 22.04 -14.70 15.42
CA ASN A 137 22.64 -15.67 14.51
C ASN A 137 23.34 -14.98 13.33
N GLU A 138 24.63 -14.72 13.47
CA GLU A 138 25.47 -14.12 12.42
C GLU A 138 25.41 -14.92 11.11
N LYS A 139 25.36 -16.25 11.19
CA LYS A 139 25.33 -17.15 10.02
C LYS A 139 24.04 -17.00 9.20
N GLU A 140 22.89 -16.94 9.87
CA GLU A 140 21.59 -16.78 9.20
C GLU A 140 21.49 -15.40 8.54
N LEU A 141 22.01 -14.37 9.21
CA LEU A 141 22.09 -13.01 8.65
C LEU A 141 22.95 -12.96 7.40
N LYS A 142 24.16 -13.54 7.43
CA LYS A 142 25.01 -13.62 6.25
C LYS A 142 24.31 -14.31 5.10
N SER A 143 23.67 -15.45 5.34
CA SER A 143 22.94 -16.19 4.30
C SER A 143 21.76 -15.42 3.72
N THR A 144 21.10 -14.55 4.49
CA THR A 144 19.99 -13.72 4.01
C THR A 144 20.50 -12.52 3.22
N ILE A 145 21.62 -11.92 3.63
CA ILE A 145 22.30 -10.85 2.90
C ILE A 145 22.82 -11.39 1.56
N GLU A 146 23.51 -12.53 1.55
CA GLU A 146 24.06 -13.16 0.34
C GLU A 146 22.93 -13.44 -0.68
N LYS A 147 21.84 -14.09 -0.26
CA LYS A 147 20.66 -14.32 -1.12
C LYS A 147 20.06 -13.02 -1.65
N TYR A 148 20.00 -11.98 -0.82
CA TYR A 148 19.48 -10.68 -1.25
C TYR A 148 20.41 -10.05 -2.30
N MET A 149 21.72 -10.02 -2.05
CA MET A 149 22.73 -9.47 -2.95
C MET A 149 22.76 -10.22 -4.28
N GLU A 150 22.73 -11.56 -4.27
CA GLU A 150 22.58 -12.37 -5.49
C GLU A 150 21.33 -11.97 -6.28
N SER A 151 20.17 -11.86 -5.62
CA SER A 151 18.92 -11.46 -6.28
C SER A 151 18.96 -10.03 -6.81
N TYR A 152 19.75 -9.15 -6.20
CA TYR A 152 19.93 -7.77 -6.60
C TYR A 152 20.86 -7.67 -7.80
N ASP A 153 22.00 -8.35 -7.76
CA ASP A 153 22.98 -8.39 -8.83
C ASP A 153 22.36 -8.98 -10.10
N SER A 154 21.61 -10.08 -10.01
CA SER A 154 20.86 -10.63 -11.17
C SER A 154 19.85 -9.63 -11.75
N LYS A 155 19.17 -8.83 -10.92
CA LYS A 155 18.24 -7.79 -11.39
C LYS A 155 18.96 -6.63 -12.06
N VAL A 156 20.18 -6.32 -11.63
CA VAL A 156 20.99 -5.26 -12.21
C VAL A 156 21.54 -5.71 -13.56
N GLU A 157 22.08 -6.91 -13.63
CA GLU A 157 22.58 -7.50 -14.89
C GLU A 157 21.46 -7.54 -15.93
N ALA A 158 20.28 -8.03 -15.58
CA ALA A 158 19.13 -8.06 -16.49
C ALA A 158 18.71 -6.65 -16.99
N LYS A 159 18.88 -5.61 -16.18
CA LYS A 159 18.64 -4.22 -16.61
C LYS A 159 19.74 -3.70 -17.51
N LEU A 160 20.99 -4.06 -17.25
CA LEU A 160 22.12 -3.67 -18.07
C LEU A 160 22.04 -4.33 -19.46
N THR A 161 21.72 -5.62 -19.52
CA THR A 161 21.53 -6.34 -20.80
C THR A 161 20.36 -5.75 -21.60
N ALA A 162 19.23 -5.47 -20.95
CA ALA A 162 18.07 -4.85 -21.61
C ALA A 162 18.42 -3.47 -22.22
N ASN A 163 19.17 -2.64 -21.48
CA ASN A 163 19.60 -1.34 -22.02
C ASN A 163 20.56 -1.49 -23.21
N VAL A 164 21.46 -2.49 -23.20
CA VAL A 164 22.39 -2.75 -24.32
C VAL A 164 21.63 -3.22 -25.57
N GLU A 165 20.64 -4.12 -25.40
CA GLU A 165 19.78 -4.57 -26.50
C GLU A 165 18.96 -3.44 -27.13
N GLU A 166 18.49 -2.49 -26.32
CA GLU A 166 17.80 -1.27 -26.81
C GLU A 166 18.75 -0.35 -27.61
N GLU A 167 20.02 -0.20 -27.17
CA GLU A 167 21.00 0.64 -27.86
C GLU A 167 21.47 0.07 -29.21
N GLU A 168 21.55 -1.26 -29.38
CA GLU A 168 21.90 -1.87 -30.67
C GLU A 168 20.80 -1.74 -31.74
N ASN A 169 19.54 -1.66 -31.30
CA ASN A 169 18.39 -1.52 -32.19
C ASN A 169 18.25 -0.09 -32.76
N ASP A 170 18.80 0.92 -32.08
CA ASP A 170 18.65 2.33 -32.42
C ASP A 170 19.83 2.94 -33.22
N GLY A 171 20.68 2.10 -33.84
CA GLY A 171 21.62 2.45 -34.93
C GLY A 171 22.71 3.50 -34.64
N TRP A 172 22.69 4.16 -33.48
CA TRP A 172 23.62 5.18 -33.04
C TRP A 172 24.37 4.71 -31.79
N THR A 173 25.69 4.58 -31.88
CA THR A 173 26.52 4.20 -30.73
C THR A 173 26.73 5.40 -29.80
N THR A 174 26.17 5.34 -28.59
CA THR A 174 26.32 6.42 -27.60
C THR A 174 27.69 6.32 -26.92
N VAL A 175 28.59 7.27 -27.19
CA VAL A 175 29.89 7.35 -26.51
C VAL A 175 29.70 7.81 -25.06
N SER A 176 29.59 6.87 -24.13
CA SER A 176 29.53 7.19 -22.70
C SER A 176 30.95 7.22 -22.11
N SER A 177 31.33 8.35 -21.49
CA SER A 177 32.57 8.39 -20.69
C SER A 177 32.35 7.58 -19.41
N LYS A 178 33.37 6.80 -19.00
CA LYS A 178 33.35 6.04 -17.73
C LYS A 178 33.06 7.01 -16.58
N LYS A 179 31.81 7.04 -16.12
CA LYS A 179 31.36 7.95 -15.06
C LYS A 179 32.08 7.61 -13.75
N LYS A 180 32.53 8.62 -13.01
CA LYS A 180 33.04 8.49 -11.63
C LYS A 180 32.05 7.84 -10.63
N ARG A 181 30.80 7.59 -11.02
CA ARG A 181 29.74 6.93 -10.22
C ARG A 181 29.46 5.47 -10.59
N GLY A 182 30.29 4.85 -11.44
CA GLY A 182 30.20 3.43 -11.79
C GLY A 182 29.05 3.07 -12.74
N GLN A 183 29.00 1.79 -13.12
CA GLN A 183 28.03 1.16 -14.02
C GLN A 183 26.55 1.26 -13.54
N PHE A 184 26.33 1.72 -12.32
CA PHE A 184 25.02 1.79 -11.66
C PHE A 184 24.33 3.15 -11.73
N ALA A 185 24.96 4.17 -12.33
CA ALA A 185 24.34 5.49 -12.43
C ALA A 185 23.14 5.40 -13.39
N PRO A 186 21.89 5.58 -12.91
CA PRO A 186 20.71 5.43 -13.75
C PRO A 186 20.80 6.35 -14.96
N VAL A 187 20.34 5.85 -16.11
CA VAL A 187 20.09 6.66 -17.30
C VAL A 187 19.27 7.87 -16.86
N ARG A 188 19.67 9.07 -17.29
CA ARG A 188 19.02 10.31 -16.84
C ARG A 188 17.54 10.21 -17.17
N LYS A 189 16.66 10.32 -16.16
CA LYS A 189 15.20 10.37 -16.37
C LYS A 189 14.85 11.39 -17.45
N GLU A 190 13.84 11.11 -18.28
CA GLU A 190 13.36 12.01 -19.35
C GLU A 190 13.18 13.46 -18.88
N SER A 191 12.63 13.66 -17.68
CA SER A 191 12.46 14.98 -17.07
C SER A 191 13.77 15.78 -16.89
N THR A 192 14.91 15.09 -16.82
CA THR A 192 16.23 15.72 -16.71
C THR A 192 16.76 16.08 -18.11
N ILE A 193 16.43 15.26 -19.12
CA ILE A 193 16.79 15.51 -20.52
C ILE A 193 16.02 16.74 -21.03
N GLU A 194 14.72 16.85 -20.75
CA GLU A 194 13.91 18.03 -21.08
C GLU A 194 14.46 19.31 -20.43
N LYS A 195 14.90 19.22 -19.16
CA LYS A 195 15.53 20.35 -18.47
C LYS A 195 16.84 20.79 -19.14
N ILE A 196 17.61 19.84 -19.68
CA ILE A 196 18.86 20.16 -20.41
C ILE A 196 18.53 20.82 -21.75
N GLN A 197 17.57 20.27 -22.50
CA GLN A 197 17.11 20.83 -23.79
C GLN A 197 16.59 22.26 -23.63
N THR A 198 15.71 22.51 -22.65
CA THR A 198 15.18 23.85 -22.37
C THR A 198 16.28 24.85 -21.98
N VAL A 199 17.33 24.40 -21.29
CA VAL A 199 18.50 25.25 -20.96
C VAL A 199 19.33 25.55 -22.21
N GLU A 200 19.52 24.57 -23.11
CA GLU A 200 20.21 24.76 -24.39
C GLU A 200 19.45 25.69 -25.33
N GLU A 201 18.13 25.53 -25.46
CA GLU A 201 17.30 26.46 -26.23
C GLU A 201 17.41 27.90 -25.71
N ARG A 202 17.41 28.10 -24.39
CA ARG A 202 17.61 29.42 -23.77
C ARG A 202 18.99 29.98 -24.11
N LYS A 203 20.04 29.17 -24.11
CA LYS A 203 21.39 29.60 -24.51
C LYS A 203 21.44 29.95 -25.99
N ASN A 204 20.80 29.17 -26.86
CA ASN A 204 20.73 29.42 -28.29
C ASN A 204 19.98 30.73 -28.58
N LYS A 205 18.84 30.96 -27.93
CA LYS A 205 18.09 32.23 -28.01
C LYS A 205 18.93 33.43 -27.57
N LYS A 206 19.77 33.29 -26.55
CA LYS A 206 20.71 34.35 -26.11
C LYS A 206 21.86 34.60 -27.10
N LYS A 207 22.29 33.57 -27.84
CA LYS A 207 23.36 33.67 -28.84
C LYS A 207 22.88 34.20 -30.20
N GLN A 208 21.57 34.13 -30.48
CA GLN A 208 21.00 34.68 -31.70
C GLN A 208 21.03 36.21 -31.63
N LEU A 209 21.80 36.85 -32.52
CA LEU A 209 21.73 38.30 -32.69
C LEU A 209 20.47 38.66 -33.47
N LEU A 210 19.47 39.24 -32.81
CA LEU A 210 18.30 39.80 -33.47
C LEU A 210 18.69 41.05 -34.28
N ASN A 211 18.14 41.16 -35.49
CA ASN A 211 18.31 42.31 -36.40
C ASN A 211 19.76 42.56 -36.85
N PHE A 212 20.64 41.56 -36.76
CA PHE A 212 22.02 41.69 -37.23
C PHE A 212 22.09 41.71 -38.76
N TYR A 213 21.25 40.91 -39.42
CA TYR A 213 21.24 40.81 -40.87
C TYR A 213 20.12 41.64 -41.50
N THR A 214 20.41 42.26 -42.64
CA THR A 214 19.46 43.11 -43.38
C THR A 214 18.21 42.34 -43.84
N PHE A 215 18.33 41.04 -44.12
CA PHE A 215 17.17 40.21 -44.47
C PHE A 215 16.20 40.04 -43.28
N GLN A 216 16.70 39.95 -42.04
CA GLN A 216 15.85 39.86 -40.83
C GLN A 216 15.01 41.12 -40.68
N ILE A 217 15.60 42.29 -40.94
CA ILE A 217 14.91 43.59 -40.91
C ILE A 217 13.87 43.68 -42.05
N ARG A 218 14.20 43.18 -43.25
CA ARG A 218 13.24 43.16 -44.38
C ARG A 218 12.08 42.20 -44.12
N GLU A 219 12.34 41.02 -43.58
CA GLU A 219 11.32 40.04 -43.23
C GLU A 219 10.41 40.54 -42.11
N SER A 220 10.95 41.13 -41.05
CA SER A 220 10.14 41.68 -39.96
C SER A 220 9.21 42.79 -40.45
N LYS A 221 9.71 43.70 -41.30
CA LYS A 221 8.89 44.72 -41.97
C LYS A 221 7.82 44.11 -42.87
N LYS A 222 8.15 43.06 -43.63
CA LYS A 222 7.21 42.34 -44.50
C LYS A 222 6.10 41.66 -43.69
N GLN A 223 6.47 40.98 -42.59
CA GLN A 223 5.52 40.33 -41.68
C GLN A 223 4.61 41.35 -41.00
N HIS A 224 5.17 42.47 -40.53
CA HIS A 224 4.39 43.55 -39.93
C HIS A 224 3.39 44.16 -40.93
N LEU A 225 3.82 44.39 -42.18
CA LEU A 225 2.92 44.87 -43.24
C LEU A 225 1.81 43.86 -43.55
N ALA A 226 2.12 42.57 -43.56
CA ALA A 226 1.12 41.51 -43.75
C ALA A 226 0.11 41.46 -42.59
N GLU A 227 0.58 41.64 -41.35
CA GLU A 227 -0.28 41.69 -40.16
C GLU A 227 -1.23 42.90 -40.21
N LEU A 228 -0.73 44.08 -40.60
CA LEU A 228 -1.55 45.28 -40.79
C LEU A 228 -2.62 45.09 -41.85
N ARG A 229 -2.30 44.44 -42.98
CA ARG A 229 -3.27 44.10 -44.03
C ARG A 229 -4.37 43.17 -43.50
N LYS A 230 -3.99 42.12 -42.76
CA LYS A 230 -4.95 41.20 -42.13
C LYS A 230 -5.87 41.93 -41.15
N LYS A 231 -5.32 42.79 -40.28
CA LYS A 231 -6.10 43.60 -39.33
C LYS A 231 -7.07 44.54 -40.05
N PHE A 232 -6.62 45.18 -41.14
CA PHE A 232 -7.44 46.06 -41.94
C PHE A 232 -8.61 45.34 -42.62
N GLU A 233 -8.37 44.13 -43.17
CA GLU A 233 -9.44 43.31 -43.76
C GLU A 233 -10.49 42.93 -42.72
N LEU A 234 -10.06 42.51 -41.52
CA LEU A 234 -10.97 42.20 -40.42
C LEU A 234 -11.80 43.43 -39.99
N ASP A 235 -11.18 44.60 -39.88
CA ASP A 235 -11.87 45.84 -39.52
C ASP A 235 -12.83 46.31 -40.63
N LYS A 236 -12.47 46.13 -41.90
CA LYS A 236 -13.35 46.40 -43.05
C LYS A 236 -14.59 45.53 -43.01
N GLN A 237 -14.43 44.24 -42.73
CA GLN A 237 -15.55 43.31 -42.56
C GLN A 237 -16.44 43.73 -41.37
N LYS A 238 -15.83 44.10 -40.24
CA LYS A 238 -16.54 44.57 -39.05
C LYS A 238 -17.35 45.84 -39.32
N LEU A 239 -16.79 46.81 -40.05
CA LEU A 239 -17.49 48.03 -40.46
C LEU A 239 -18.66 47.74 -41.40
N GLN A 240 -18.51 46.80 -42.34
CA GLN A 240 -19.60 46.38 -43.23
C GLN A 240 -20.75 45.76 -42.42
N GLN A 241 -20.43 44.89 -41.45
CA GLN A 241 -21.44 44.32 -40.55
C GLN A 241 -22.15 45.40 -39.73
N LEU A 242 -21.42 46.41 -39.22
CA LEU A 242 -22.03 47.53 -38.49
C LEU A 242 -22.92 48.39 -39.40
N LYS A 243 -22.52 48.66 -40.64
CA LYS A 243 -23.33 49.41 -41.61
C LYS A 243 -24.62 48.66 -41.96
N ALA A 244 -24.54 47.36 -42.24
CA ALA A 244 -25.71 46.52 -42.54
C ALA A 244 -26.67 46.40 -41.34
N LYS A 245 -26.15 46.43 -40.11
CA LYS A 245 -26.98 46.49 -38.89
C LYS A 245 -27.61 47.88 -38.67
N ARG A 246 -26.98 48.95 -39.15
CA ARG A 246 -27.42 50.35 -38.97
C ARG A 246 -28.26 50.90 -40.13
N THR A 247 -28.46 50.16 -41.22
CA THR A 247 -29.41 50.55 -42.27
C THR A 247 -30.82 50.52 -41.67
N PHE A 248 -31.37 51.71 -41.42
CA PHE A 248 -32.76 51.91 -41.05
C PHE A 248 -33.63 51.28 -42.14
N LYS A 249 -34.56 50.40 -41.74
CA LYS A 249 -35.56 49.81 -42.63
C LYS A 249 -36.88 50.56 -42.41
N PRO A 250 -37.12 51.69 -43.10
CA PRO A 250 -38.44 52.30 -43.11
C PRO A 250 -39.34 51.45 -43.99
N PHE A 251 -40.43 50.96 -43.42
CA PHE A 251 -41.49 50.16 -44.06
C PHE A 251 -41.14 48.67 -44.28
N VAL A 252 -42.05 47.83 -43.78
CA VAL A 252 -42.09 46.37 -43.93
C VAL A 252 -42.26 46.00 -45.39
#